data_AF-A0A5C5Z449-F1
#
_entry.id   AF-A0A5C5Z449-F1
#
_cell.length_a   1.000
_cell.length_b   1.000
_cell.length_c   1.000
_cell.angle_alpha   90.00
_cell.angle_beta   90.00
_cell.angle_gamma   90.00
#
_symmetry.space_group_name_H-M   'P 1'
#
loop_
_entity.id
_entity.type
_entity.pdbx_description
1 polymer ?
#
loop_
_entity_poly.entity_id
_entity_poly.type
_entity_poly.pdbx_seq_one_letter_code
_entity_poly.pdbx_strand_id
1 'polypeptide(L)'
;MAGEAFARGFNKAKSKAFIADGLKVNWSLWSTHFSHYTSITDLMHALSYVDGAAIASHGRIEDGWSLYLDWLSWVWSGDVDRVIAALQRIAVGQEEVPEAIRRAITCLSNNAERLKYAEDRKSGLPITTSPVESTQKQINKRIKRTEKFWRDESLEPLLQLKADDLSETHGRGAF
;
A
#
# COMPACT_ATOMS: atom_id res chain seq x y z
N MET A 1 -13.37 -17.31 -6.23
CA MET A 1 -12.81 -16.48 -5.14
C MET A 1 -13.53 -16.63 -3.79
N ALA A 2 -14.84 -16.40 -3.66
CA ALA A 2 -15.53 -16.51 -2.37
C ALA A 2 -15.48 -17.93 -1.75
N GLY A 3 -15.63 -18.97 -2.57
CA GLY A 3 -15.53 -20.37 -2.12
C GLY A 3 -14.15 -20.72 -1.55
N GLU A 4 -13.07 -20.25 -2.19
CA GLU A 4 -11.70 -20.51 -1.73
C GLU A 4 -11.38 -19.78 -0.43
N ALA A 5 -11.81 -18.52 -0.28
CA ALA A 5 -11.67 -17.78 0.97
C ALA A 5 -12.41 -18.49 2.13
N PHE A 6 -13.61 -19.01 1.86
CA PHE A 6 -14.37 -19.78 2.84
C PHE A 6 -13.69 -21.11 3.18
N ALA A 7 -13.18 -21.85 2.18
CA ALA A 7 -12.47 -23.12 2.36
C ALA A 7 -11.20 -22.93 3.21
N ARG A 8 -10.47 -21.82 3.01
CA ARG A 8 -9.32 -21.41 3.84
C ARG A 8 -9.71 -20.88 5.22
N GLY A 9 -10.99 -20.88 5.57
CA GLY A 9 -11.49 -20.49 6.88
C GLY A 9 -11.46 -18.98 7.13
N PHE A 10 -11.38 -18.15 6.09
CA PHE A 10 -11.37 -16.69 6.25
C PHE A 10 -12.61 -16.18 6.99
N ASN A 11 -13.77 -16.82 6.79
CA ASN A 11 -15.00 -16.51 7.51
C ASN A 11 -14.88 -16.73 9.02
N LYS A 12 -14.02 -17.66 9.46
CA LYS A 12 -13.75 -18.00 10.88
C LYS A 12 -12.63 -17.17 11.49
N ALA A 13 -11.97 -16.30 10.71
CA ALA A 13 -10.89 -15.45 11.21
C ALA A 13 -11.42 -14.51 12.31
N LYS A 14 -10.70 -14.48 13.44
CA LYS A 14 -11.02 -13.60 14.59
C LYS A 14 -10.82 -12.12 14.27
N SER A 15 -9.88 -11.82 13.39
CA SER A 15 -9.55 -10.47 12.93
C SER A 15 -9.47 -10.47 11.41
N LYS A 16 -9.99 -9.41 10.78
CA LYS A 16 -9.98 -9.23 9.33
C LYS A 16 -9.53 -7.81 9.01
N ALA A 17 -8.64 -7.69 8.04
CA ALA A 17 -8.13 -6.42 7.56
C ALA A 17 -8.50 -6.20 6.10
N PHE A 18 -8.74 -4.94 5.75
CA PHE A 18 -8.83 -4.45 4.38
C PHE A 18 -7.63 -3.53 4.15
N ILE A 19 -6.69 -3.98 3.31
CA ILE A 19 -5.49 -3.21 2.97
C ILE A 19 -5.64 -2.66 1.56
N ALA A 20 -5.36 -1.38 1.39
CA ALA A 20 -5.34 -0.73 0.08
C ALA A 20 -4.38 0.46 0.06
N ASP A 21 -4.06 0.94 -1.14
CA ASP A 21 -3.35 2.21 -1.32
C ASP A 21 -4.19 3.42 -0.86
N GLY A 22 -3.63 4.63 -0.99
CA GLY A 22 -4.29 5.87 -0.59
C GLY A 22 -5.44 6.36 -1.49
N LEU A 23 -5.84 5.64 -2.55
CA LEU A 23 -6.88 6.09 -3.48
C LEU A 23 -8.28 6.10 -2.83
N LYS A 24 -9.00 7.21 -3.01
CA LYS A 24 -10.35 7.41 -2.43
C LYS A 24 -11.34 6.30 -2.78
N VAL A 25 -11.27 5.74 -3.99
CA VAL A 25 -12.18 4.66 -4.43
C VAL A 25 -12.07 3.40 -3.57
N ASN A 26 -10.86 3.05 -3.11
CA ASN A 26 -10.65 1.89 -2.24
C ASN A 26 -11.35 2.07 -0.89
N TRP A 27 -11.32 3.28 -0.34
CA TRP A 27 -11.96 3.59 0.92
C TRP A 27 -13.48 3.72 0.80
N SER A 28 -14.00 4.14 -0.35
CA SER A 28 -15.43 4.04 -0.65
C SER A 28 -15.91 2.59 -0.68
N LEU A 29 -15.15 1.69 -1.32
CA LEU A 29 -15.45 0.25 -1.34
C LEU A 29 -15.40 -0.36 0.06
N TRP A 30 -14.38 -0.03 0.83
CA TRP A 30 -14.27 -0.46 2.23
C TRP A 30 -15.48 0.01 3.03
N SER A 31 -15.82 1.30 2.98
CA SER A 31 -16.96 1.86 3.74
C SER A 31 -18.29 1.17 3.37
N THR A 32 -18.48 0.89 2.08
CA THR A 32 -19.74 0.30 1.58
C THR A 32 -19.88 -1.19 1.92
N HIS A 33 -18.79 -1.96 1.84
CA HIS A 33 -18.88 -3.43 1.87
C HIS A 33 -18.10 -4.09 3.02
N PHE A 34 -17.09 -3.42 3.57
CA PHE A 34 -16.11 -3.99 4.48
C PHE A 34 -15.85 -3.13 5.71
N SER A 35 -16.79 -2.25 6.08
CA SER A 35 -16.63 -1.30 7.19
C SER A 35 -16.39 -1.96 8.57
N HIS A 36 -16.69 -3.26 8.68
CA HIS A 36 -16.44 -4.09 9.85
C HIS A 36 -15.04 -4.76 9.85
N TYR A 37 -14.21 -4.51 8.83
CA TYR A 37 -12.80 -4.94 8.78
C TYR A 37 -11.91 -3.77 9.17
N THR A 38 -10.79 -4.05 9.85
CA THR A 38 -9.77 -3.04 10.13
C THR A 38 -9.24 -2.47 8.82
N SER A 39 -9.37 -1.16 8.59
CA SER A 39 -8.82 -0.51 7.41
C SER A 39 -7.36 -0.13 7.65
N ILE A 40 -6.48 -0.54 6.74
CA ILE A 40 -5.04 -0.31 6.84
C ILE A 40 -4.56 0.24 5.51
N THR A 41 -3.97 1.42 5.50
CA THR A 41 -3.33 1.93 4.28
C THR A 41 -2.00 1.22 4.06
N ASP A 42 -1.69 0.91 2.80
CA ASP A 42 -0.45 0.23 2.43
C ASP A 42 0.81 1.03 2.84
N LEU A 43 1.68 0.40 3.64
CA LEU A 43 2.91 1.02 4.13
C LEU A 43 3.86 1.46 3.03
N MET A 44 4.04 0.66 1.99
CA MET A 44 5.00 0.98 0.94
C MET A 44 4.56 2.21 0.13
N HIS A 45 3.27 2.35 -0.11
CA HIS A 45 2.71 3.54 -0.74
C HIS A 45 2.86 4.77 0.17
N ALA A 46 2.55 4.65 1.46
CA ALA A 46 2.72 5.75 2.40
C ALA A 46 4.19 6.21 2.45
N LEU A 47 5.14 5.28 2.55
CA LEU A 47 6.57 5.59 2.58
C LEU A 47 7.07 6.21 1.27
N SER A 48 6.54 5.82 0.11
CA SER A 48 6.90 6.45 -1.17
C SER A 48 6.55 7.95 -1.20
N TYR A 49 5.42 8.35 -0.60
CA TYR A 49 5.09 9.78 -0.46
C TYR A 49 6.03 10.49 0.52
N VAL A 50 6.39 9.83 1.63
CA VAL A 50 7.29 10.39 2.65
C VAL A 50 8.70 10.57 2.11
N ASP A 51 9.23 9.59 1.38
CA ASP A 51 10.53 9.64 0.70
C ASP A 51 10.59 10.80 -0.30
N GLY A 52 9.63 10.85 -1.23
CA GLY A 52 9.57 11.92 -2.23
C GLY A 52 9.45 13.31 -1.60
N ALA A 53 8.70 13.45 -0.50
CA ALA A 53 8.58 14.71 0.21
C ALA A 53 9.84 15.07 1.02
N ALA A 54 10.53 14.10 1.61
CA ALA A 54 11.77 14.32 2.33
C ALA A 54 12.89 14.79 1.39
N ILE A 55 13.01 14.14 0.22
CA ILE A 55 13.90 14.59 -0.86
C ILE A 55 13.49 15.98 -1.35
N ALA A 56 12.20 16.26 -1.56
CA ALA A 56 11.77 17.59 -1.99
C ALA A 56 11.91 18.68 -0.92
N SER A 57 12.07 18.31 0.36
CA SER A 57 12.28 19.25 1.47
C SER A 57 13.70 19.82 1.48
N HIS A 58 14.65 19.14 0.84
CA HIS A 58 16.04 19.55 0.76
C HIS A 58 16.53 19.52 -0.69
N GLY A 59 17.30 20.53 -1.12
CA GLY A 59 17.85 20.54 -2.49
C GLY A 59 18.91 19.46 -2.78
N ARG A 60 19.27 18.63 -1.77
CA ARG A 60 20.29 17.58 -1.86
C ARG A 60 19.73 16.25 -1.36
N ILE A 61 20.09 15.17 -2.05
CA ILE A 61 19.58 13.83 -1.79
C ILE A 61 20.06 13.30 -0.44
N GLU A 62 21.29 13.60 0.00
CA GLU A 62 21.83 13.09 1.27
C GLU A 62 21.10 13.65 2.49
N ASP A 63 20.74 14.93 2.44
CA ASP A 63 19.96 15.60 3.49
C ASP A 63 18.53 15.05 3.53
N GLY A 64 17.93 14.86 2.35
CA GLY A 64 16.60 14.25 2.21
C GLY A 64 16.54 12.82 2.75
N TRP A 65 17.58 12.02 2.55
CA TRP A 65 17.66 10.65 3.06
C TRP A 65 17.66 10.60 4.59
N SER A 66 18.45 11.47 5.24
CA SER A 66 18.50 11.50 6.71
C SER A 66 17.14 11.89 7.30
N LEU A 67 16.48 12.90 6.71
CA LEU A 67 15.13 13.30 7.09
C LEU A 67 14.10 12.19 6.85
N TYR A 68 14.22 11.46 5.73
CA TYR A 68 13.38 10.33 5.42
C TYR A 68 13.48 9.23 6.49
N LEU A 69 14.69 8.91 6.98
CA LEU A 69 14.85 7.90 8.03
C LEU A 69 14.13 8.29 9.33
N ASP A 70 14.19 9.56 9.72
CA ASP A 70 13.45 10.07 10.87
C ASP A 70 11.94 9.93 10.66
N TRP A 71 11.43 10.38 9.51
CA TRP A 71 10.00 10.29 9.21
C TRP A 71 9.51 8.85 9.07
N LEU A 72 10.31 7.97 8.45
CA LEU A 72 10.05 6.54 8.38
C LEU A 72 9.88 5.96 9.79
N SER A 73 10.70 6.36 10.76
CA SER A 73 10.59 5.89 12.13
C SER A 73 9.26 6.30 12.77
N TRP A 74 8.77 7.51 12.49
CA TRP A 74 7.49 8.02 12.99
C TRP A 74 6.31 7.33 12.31
N VAL A 75 6.37 7.13 10.99
CA VAL A 75 5.36 6.34 10.28
C VAL A 75 5.32 4.92 10.85
N TRP A 76 6.48 4.27 11.01
CA TRP A 76 6.57 2.90 11.53
C TRP A 76 6.02 2.73 12.95
N SER A 77 6.12 3.77 13.79
CA SER A 77 5.53 3.80 15.13
C SER A 77 4.05 4.18 15.15
N GLY A 78 3.49 4.66 14.03
CA GLY A 78 2.12 5.15 13.89
C GLY A 78 1.95 6.64 14.20
N ASP A 79 3.02 7.39 14.45
CA ASP A 79 3.02 8.83 14.72
C ASP A 79 3.04 9.64 13.40
N VAL A 80 2.04 9.42 12.56
CA VAL A 80 1.96 10.05 11.23
C VAL A 80 1.62 11.53 11.33
N ASP A 81 0.86 11.93 12.33
CA ASP A 81 0.51 13.34 12.57
C ASP A 81 1.77 14.20 12.74
N ARG A 82 2.82 13.64 13.34
CA ARG A 82 4.12 14.31 13.46
C ARG A 82 4.79 14.55 12.11
N VAL A 83 4.68 13.60 11.17
CA VAL A 83 5.17 13.77 9.79
C VAL A 83 4.35 14.83 9.06
N ILE A 84 3.02 14.78 9.17
CA ILE A 84 2.11 15.78 8.57
C ILE A 84 2.45 17.18 9.08
N ALA A 85 2.62 17.34 10.39
CA ALA A 85 2.97 18.62 11.00
C ALA A 85 4.35 19.12 10.55
N ALA A 86 5.33 18.22 10.39
CA ALA A 86 6.64 18.59 9.85
C ALA A 86 6.54 19.10 8.41
N LEU A 87 5.82 18.38 7.54
CA LEU A 87 5.57 18.77 6.15
C LEU A 87 4.85 20.11 6.04
N GLN A 88 3.83 20.35 6.88
CA GLN A 88 3.09 21.61 6.90
C GLN A 88 3.96 22.80 7.30
N ARG A 89 4.86 22.63 8.28
CA ARG A 89 5.81 23.70 8.65
C ARG A 89 6.76 24.03 7.51
N ILE A 90 7.25 23.02 6.78
CA ILE A 90 8.10 23.22 5.61
C ILE A 90 7.32 23.97 4.53
N ALA A 91 6.07 23.57 4.26
CA ALA A 91 5.21 24.21 3.27
C ALA A 91 4.95 25.70 3.56
N VAL A 92 4.80 26.10 4.83
CA VAL A 92 4.61 27.52 5.22
C VAL A 92 5.82 28.38 4.88
N GLY A 93 7.03 27.81 4.86
CA GLY A 93 8.26 28.53 4.54
C GLY A 93 8.57 28.65 3.05
N GLN A 94 7.71 28.12 2.16
CA GLN A 94 7.93 28.08 0.72
C GLN A 94 6.97 29.04 0.01
N GLU A 95 7.48 29.82 -0.94
CA GLU A 95 6.65 30.65 -1.82
C GLU A 95 5.79 29.77 -2.75
N GLU A 96 6.38 28.68 -3.24
CA GLU A 96 5.69 27.63 -3.98
C GLU A 96 6.00 26.27 -3.36
N VAL A 97 4.96 25.61 -2.82
CA VAL A 97 5.11 24.30 -2.15
C VAL A 97 5.37 23.22 -3.21
N PRO A 98 6.49 22.48 -3.13
CA PRO A 98 6.77 21.37 -4.04
C PRO A 98 5.64 20.35 -4.10
N GLU A 99 5.35 19.85 -5.31
CA GLU A 99 4.25 18.91 -5.54
C GLU A 99 4.34 17.65 -4.66
N ALA A 100 5.55 17.13 -4.45
CA ALA A 100 5.78 15.97 -3.59
C ALA A 100 5.32 16.22 -2.14
N ILE A 101 5.62 17.40 -1.58
CA ILE A 101 5.19 17.80 -0.24
C ILE A 101 3.66 17.92 -0.18
N ARG A 102 3.06 18.61 -1.16
CA ARG A 102 1.60 18.79 -1.25
C ARG A 102 0.86 17.45 -1.32
N ARG A 103 1.33 16.53 -2.15
CA ARG A 103 0.77 15.17 -2.29
C ARG A 103 0.95 14.36 -1.02
N ALA A 104 2.12 14.43 -0.36
CA ALA A 104 2.35 13.73 0.88
C ALA A 104 1.42 14.22 2.00
N ILE A 105 1.29 15.54 2.20
CA ILE A 105 0.34 16.11 3.18
C ILE A 105 -1.07 15.60 2.89
N THR A 106 -1.52 15.68 1.63
CA THR A 106 -2.88 15.26 1.25
C THR A 106 -3.10 13.78 1.49
N CYS A 107 -2.17 12.94 1.04
CA CYS A 107 -2.27 11.49 1.15
C CYS A 107 -2.26 11.03 2.62
N LEU A 108 -1.31 11.51 3.41
CA LEU A 108 -1.19 11.16 4.82
C LEU A 108 -2.37 11.68 5.63
N SER A 109 -2.79 12.93 5.43
CA SER A 109 -3.94 13.50 6.15
C SER A 109 -5.23 12.74 5.87
N ASN A 110 -5.49 12.38 4.62
CA ASN A 110 -6.70 11.64 4.24
C ASN A 110 -6.72 10.19 4.79
N ASN A 111 -5.56 9.67 5.19
CA ASN A 111 -5.40 8.28 5.63
C ASN A 111 -4.88 8.14 7.05
N ALA A 112 -4.70 9.22 7.82
CA ALA A 112 -4.07 9.21 9.15
C ALA A 112 -4.66 8.15 10.09
N GLU A 113 -5.98 8.02 10.13
CA GLU A 113 -6.67 7.03 10.96
C GLU A 113 -6.36 5.56 10.59
N ARG A 114 -5.84 5.30 9.39
CA ARG A 114 -5.55 3.98 8.81
C ARG A 114 -4.05 3.66 8.78
N LEU A 115 -3.21 4.55 9.31
CA LEU A 115 -1.75 4.42 9.30
C LEU A 115 -1.21 4.02 10.69
N LYS A 116 -1.92 3.13 11.38
CA LYS A 116 -1.66 2.71 12.78
C LYS A 116 -0.74 1.49 12.86
N TYR A 117 0.38 1.53 12.14
CA TYR A 117 1.22 0.35 11.89
C TYR A 117 1.76 -0.34 13.14
N ALA A 118 2.01 0.38 14.24
CA ALA A 118 2.44 -0.25 15.48
C ALA A 118 1.32 -1.09 16.12
N GLU A 119 0.06 -0.63 16.06
CA GLU A 119 -1.11 -1.34 16.57
C GLU A 119 -1.45 -2.54 15.69
N ASP A 120 -1.44 -2.35 14.38
CA ASP A 120 -1.74 -3.40 13.39
C ASP A 120 -0.74 -4.56 13.50
N ARG A 121 0.55 -4.26 13.60
CA ARG A 121 1.60 -5.28 13.78
C ARG A 121 1.45 -6.03 15.10
N LYS A 122 1.18 -5.33 16.20
CA LYS A 122 0.92 -5.97 17.51
C LYS A 122 -0.30 -6.91 17.46
N SER A 123 -1.28 -6.56 16.62
CA SER A 123 -2.50 -7.35 16.39
C SER A 123 -2.32 -8.48 15.37
N GLY A 124 -1.11 -8.65 14.82
CA GLY A 124 -0.81 -9.66 13.81
C GLY A 124 -1.45 -9.39 12.44
N LEU A 125 -1.89 -8.17 12.18
CA LEU A 125 -2.47 -7.78 10.90
C LEU A 125 -1.38 -7.44 9.88
N PRO A 126 -1.60 -7.78 8.60
CA PRO A 126 -0.71 -7.35 7.53
C PRO A 126 -0.76 -5.83 7.36
N ILE A 127 0.37 -5.22 6.98
CA ILE A 127 0.51 -3.76 6.81
C ILE A 127 0.92 -3.34 5.39
N THR A 128 1.07 -4.32 4.50
CA THR A 128 1.53 -4.09 3.13
C THR A 128 0.85 -5.05 2.18
N THR A 129 0.59 -4.54 0.98
CA THR A 129 0.11 -5.28 -0.19
C THR A 129 1.26 -5.84 -1.02
N SER A 130 2.53 -5.70 -0.59
CA SER A 130 3.70 -6.24 -1.31
C SER A 130 3.53 -7.70 -1.78
N PRO A 131 2.95 -8.64 -0.99
CA PRO A 131 2.66 -9.98 -1.50
C PRO A 131 1.75 -9.95 -2.75
N VAL A 132 0.66 -9.18 -2.71
CA VAL A 132 -0.29 -9.02 -3.82
C VAL A 132 0.36 -8.33 -5.02
N GLU A 133 1.11 -7.25 -4.80
CA GLU A 133 1.84 -6.56 -5.86
C GLU A 133 2.88 -7.45 -6.53
N SER A 134 3.58 -8.28 -5.74
CA SER A 134 4.58 -9.21 -6.27
C SER A 134 3.92 -10.26 -7.17
N THR A 135 2.77 -10.80 -6.76
CA THR A 135 1.96 -11.73 -7.57
C THR A 135 1.48 -11.04 -8.85
N GLN A 136 0.97 -9.81 -8.77
CA GLN A 136 0.56 -9.04 -9.93
C GLN A 136 1.73 -8.82 -10.91
N LYS A 137 2.94 -8.52 -10.41
CA LYS A 137 4.16 -8.39 -11.23
C LYS A 137 4.50 -9.71 -11.94
N GLN A 138 4.35 -10.85 -11.27
CA GLN A 138 4.57 -12.16 -11.89
C GLN A 138 3.55 -12.48 -12.98
N ILE A 139 2.27 -12.15 -12.77
CA ILE A 139 1.22 -12.26 -13.81
C ILE A 139 1.57 -11.35 -14.99
N ASN A 140 1.90 -10.08 -14.72
CA ASN A 140 2.23 -9.09 -15.73
C ASN A 140 3.40 -9.52 -16.63
N LYS A 141 4.41 -10.22 -16.11
CA LYS A 141 5.51 -10.77 -16.93
C LYS A 141 5.02 -11.67 -18.07
N ARG A 142 3.93 -12.41 -17.87
CA ARG A 142 3.34 -13.29 -18.88
C ARG A 142 2.37 -12.56 -19.80
N ILE A 143 1.59 -11.64 -19.25
CA ILE A 143 0.46 -11.01 -19.91
C ILE A 143 0.86 -9.74 -20.68
N LYS A 144 1.73 -8.90 -20.10
CA LYS A 144 2.06 -7.56 -20.60
C LYS A 144 3.43 -7.45 -21.29
N ARG A 145 3.95 -8.56 -21.83
CA ARG A 145 5.25 -8.57 -22.53
C ARG A 145 5.11 -7.99 -23.95
N THR A 146 6.22 -7.65 -24.59
CA THR A 146 6.25 -7.22 -25.99
C THR A 146 5.51 -8.21 -26.89
N GLU A 147 4.79 -7.68 -27.88
CA GLU A 147 4.05 -8.44 -28.90
C GLU A 147 2.92 -9.33 -28.34
N LYS A 148 2.42 -9.04 -27.14
CA LYS A 148 1.23 -9.68 -26.59
C LYS A 148 -0.01 -8.84 -26.85
N PHE A 149 -0.87 -9.34 -27.72
CA PHE A 149 -2.19 -8.79 -28.01
C PHE A 149 -3.24 -9.83 -27.65
N TRP A 150 -4.23 -9.41 -26.88
CA TRP A 150 -5.29 -10.28 -26.39
C TRP A 150 -6.63 -9.76 -26.87
N ARG A 151 -7.57 -10.66 -27.10
CA ARG A 151 -8.99 -10.31 -27.20
C ARG A 151 -9.56 -10.40 -25.79
N ASP A 152 -10.56 -9.59 -25.46
CA ASP A 152 -11.13 -9.56 -24.10
C ASP A 152 -11.59 -10.96 -23.65
N GLU A 153 -12.20 -11.71 -24.57
CA GLU A 153 -12.67 -13.09 -24.37
C GLU A 153 -11.55 -14.11 -24.09
N SER A 154 -10.32 -13.86 -24.56
CA SER A 154 -9.18 -14.76 -24.37
C SER A 154 -8.26 -14.34 -23.23
N LEU A 155 -8.36 -13.11 -22.74
CA LEU A 155 -7.52 -12.60 -21.66
C LEU A 155 -7.91 -13.21 -20.30
N GLU A 156 -9.20 -13.25 -19.98
CA GLU A 156 -9.68 -13.72 -18.67
C GLU A 156 -9.28 -15.18 -18.39
N PRO A 157 -9.47 -16.16 -19.31
CA PRO A 157 -9.00 -17.53 -19.10
C PRO A 157 -7.49 -17.64 -18.89
N LEU A 158 -6.69 -16.79 -19.57
CA LEU A 158 -5.24 -16.76 -19.42
C LEU A 158 -4.80 -16.16 -18.08
N LEU A 159 -5.51 -15.13 -17.60
CA LEU A 159 -5.29 -14.58 -16.26
C LEU A 159 -5.58 -15.62 -15.19
N GLN A 160 -6.70 -16.34 -15.31
CA GLN A 160 -7.06 -17.43 -14.41
C GLN A 160 -6.01 -18.55 -14.42
N LEU A 161 -5.64 -19.04 -15.60
CA LEU A 161 -4.61 -20.08 -15.72
C LEU A 161 -3.28 -19.63 -15.11
N LYS A 162 -2.88 -18.37 -15.30
CA LYS A 162 -1.63 -17.87 -14.71
C LYS A 162 -1.75 -17.65 -13.20
N ALA A 163 -2.91 -17.24 -12.71
CA ALA A 163 -3.15 -17.12 -11.28
C ALA A 163 -3.15 -18.50 -10.60
N ASP A 164 -3.74 -19.51 -11.24
CA ASP A 164 -3.72 -20.91 -10.78
C ASP A 164 -2.29 -21.47 -10.78
N ASP A 165 -1.50 -21.21 -11.84
CA ASP A 165 -0.07 -21.58 -11.89
C ASP A 165 0.80 -20.88 -10.82
N LEU A 166 0.35 -19.75 -10.27
CA LEU A 166 1.03 -19.11 -9.13
C LEU A 166 0.45 -19.58 -7.78
N SER A 167 -0.77 -20.11 -7.79
CA SER A 167 -1.49 -20.56 -6.62
C SER A 167 -1.22 -22.05 -6.37
N GLU A 168 -0.33 -22.34 -5.42
CA GLU A 168 -0.11 -23.69 -4.83
C GLU A 168 0.59 -24.76 -5.67
N THR A 169 1.17 -24.44 -6.83
CA THR A 169 2.12 -25.33 -7.56
C THR A 169 3.57 -25.25 -7.05
N HIS A 170 3.89 -24.29 -6.19
CA HIS A 170 5.16 -24.26 -5.47
C HIS A 170 4.85 -24.62 -4.01
N GLY A 171 5.23 -25.81 -3.57
CA GLY A 171 5.15 -26.17 -2.15
C GLY A 171 5.80 -25.07 -1.32
N ARG A 172 5.12 -24.60 -0.27
CA ARG A 172 5.57 -23.51 0.62
C ARG A 172 6.75 -23.94 1.52
N GLY A 173 7.70 -24.71 0.98
CA GLY A 173 8.93 -25.17 1.64
C GLY A 173 10.16 -24.32 1.32
N ALA A 174 9.97 -23.09 0.86
CA ALA A 174 11.06 -22.17 0.56
C ALA A 174 10.72 -20.76 1.05
N PHE A 175 10.53 -20.63 2.36
CA PHE A 175 10.79 -19.42 3.15
C PHE A 175 11.32 -19.85 4.51
#